data_AF-A0A7S4CE31-F1
#
_entry.id   AF-A0A7S4CE31-F1
#
_cell.length_a   1.000
_cell.length_b   1.000
_cell.length_c   1.000
_cell.angle_alpha   90.00
_cell.angle_beta   90.00
_cell.angle_gamma   90.00
#
_symmetry.space_group_name_H-M   'P 1'
#
loop_
_entity.id
_entity.type
_entity.pdbx_description
1 polymer ?
#
loop_
_entity_poly.entity_id
_entity_poly.type
_entity_poly.pdbx_seq_one_letter_code
_entity_poly.pdbx_strand_id
1 'polypeptide(L)'
;QEPALVSVPTFSTVEVAVEDSGFDVSIPMDNVGTKGALRCQAKDGAKTYNIGVYIRLGRGKYQRTKVVELTYLYEVVNELDQAVSVRQQDVPDAVLVTLQPGERQALPHWHRRKGTGVSAEDDPKLQLKTADNDRWSRPFDVGCSQYLVCDSAA
;
A
#
# COMPACT_ATOMS: atom_id res chain seq x y z
N GLN A 1 14.96 -51.98 1.74
CA GLN A 1 15.46 -50.61 1.97
C GLN A 1 14.46 -49.68 1.29
N GLU A 2 13.59 -49.04 2.07
CA GLU A 2 12.57 -48.14 1.54
C GLU A 2 13.22 -46.89 0.92
N PRO A 3 12.64 -46.31 -0.15
CA PRO A 3 13.16 -45.06 -0.67
C PRO A 3 12.95 -43.96 0.37
N ALA A 4 14.04 -43.31 0.76
CA ALA A 4 14.01 -42.12 1.58
C ALA A 4 13.11 -41.07 0.91
N LEU A 5 12.03 -40.70 1.59
CA LEU A 5 11.22 -39.53 1.26
C LEU A 5 12.12 -38.30 1.35
N VAL A 6 12.63 -37.85 0.21
CA VAL A 6 13.29 -36.56 0.08
C VAL A 6 12.19 -35.50 0.13
N SER A 7 11.96 -34.95 1.33
CA SER A 7 11.22 -33.71 1.51
C SER A 7 12.03 -32.60 0.84
N VAL A 8 11.66 -32.24 -0.39
CA VAL A 8 12.16 -31.04 -1.04
C VAL A 8 11.58 -29.86 -0.24
N PRO A 9 12.40 -29.01 0.39
CA PRO A 9 11.88 -27.84 1.07
C PRO A 9 11.21 -26.96 0.02
N THR A 10 9.89 -26.87 0.08
CA THR A 10 9.12 -25.90 -0.68
C THR A 10 9.56 -24.52 -0.20
N PHE A 11 10.39 -23.83 -1.00
CA PHE A 11 10.54 -22.38 -0.88
C PHE A 11 9.24 -21.76 -1.38
N SER A 12 8.19 -21.88 -0.56
CA SER A 12 6.81 -21.61 -0.95
C SER A 12 6.35 -20.22 -0.54
N THR A 13 7.19 -19.37 0.05
CA THR A 13 6.76 -18.08 0.55
C THR A 13 7.75 -16.94 0.35
N VAL A 14 7.23 -15.71 0.25
CA VAL A 14 8.01 -14.46 0.17
C VAL A 14 7.82 -13.68 1.44
N GLU A 15 8.92 -13.33 2.09
CA GLU A 15 8.96 -12.38 3.20
C GLU A 15 9.56 -11.06 2.70
N VAL A 16 8.99 -9.95 3.15
CA VAL A 16 9.45 -8.61 2.78
C VAL A 16 9.67 -7.80 4.05
N ALA A 17 10.78 -7.06 4.07
CA ALA A 17 11.07 -6.01 5.01
C ALA A 17 11.44 -4.73 4.25
N VAL A 18 11.07 -3.57 4.79
CA VAL A 18 11.34 -2.25 4.21
C VAL A 18 12.09 -1.42 5.24
N GLU A 19 13.20 -0.83 4.82
CA GLU A 19 14.06 -0.01 5.68
C GLU A 19 14.46 -0.75 6.97
N ASP A 20 14.03 -0.24 8.13
CA ASP A 20 14.31 -0.81 9.44
C ASP A 20 13.18 -1.72 9.95
N SER A 21 12.15 -2.00 9.16
CA SER A 21 11.00 -2.81 9.59
C SER A 21 11.37 -4.24 10.00
N GLY A 22 10.49 -4.88 10.75
CA GLY A 22 10.47 -6.36 10.82
C GLY A 22 10.07 -6.97 9.48
N PHE A 23 10.34 -8.26 9.29
CA PHE A 23 9.73 -9.04 8.22
C PHE A 23 8.24 -9.19 8.51
N ASP A 24 7.42 -8.98 7.48
CA ASP A 24 5.97 -9.21 7.56
C ASP A 24 5.59 -10.61 7.03
N VAL A 25 4.34 -11.01 7.28
CA VAL A 25 3.77 -12.33 6.99
C VAL A 25 4.08 -12.79 5.56
N SER A 26 4.53 -14.04 5.47
CA SER A 26 4.91 -14.72 4.23
C SER A 26 3.74 -14.87 3.24
N ILE A 27 3.90 -14.43 1.99
CA ILE A 27 2.91 -14.69 0.91
C ILE A 27 3.25 -15.99 0.19
N PRO A 28 2.32 -16.95 0.07
CA PRO A 28 2.57 -18.19 -0.65
C PRO A 28 2.77 -17.95 -2.15
N MET A 29 3.84 -18.53 -2.70
CA MET A 29 4.24 -18.43 -4.10
C MET A 29 3.57 -19.46 -5.00
N ASP A 30 2.73 -20.33 -4.46
CA ASP A 30 2.22 -21.50 -5.16
C ASP A 30 1.34 -21.12 -6.35
N ASN A 31 0.57 -20.03 -6.22
CA ASN A 31 -0.44 -19.62 -7.18
C ASN A 31 -0.01 -18.39 -7.98
N VAL A 32 0.22 -18.57 -9.28
CA VAL A 32 0.34 -17.47 -10.24
C VAL A 32 -1.02 -16.76 -10.35
N GLY A 33 -0.99 -15.43 -10.42
CA GLY A 33 -2.17 -14.58 -10.41
C GLY A 33 -2.56 -14.10 -9.01
N THR A 34 -1.89 -14.60 -7.96
CA THR A 34 -2.11 -14.16 -6.59
C THR A 34 -1.75 -12.68 -6.45
N LYS A 35 -2.70 -11.92 -5.91
CA LYS A 35 -2.51 -10.55 -5.44
C LYS A 35 -2.65 -10.54 -3.92
N GLY A 36 -1.80 -9.76 -3.26
CA GLY A 36 -1.84 -9.59 -1.82
C GLY A 36 -1.32 -8.23 -1.40
N ALA A 37 -1.41 -7.96 -0.11
CA ALA A 37 -0.84 -6.80 0.52
C ALA A 37 0.04 -7.27 1.69
N LEU A 38 1.20 -6.66 1.82
CA LEU A 38 2.08 -6.77 2.99
C LEU A 38 2.08 -5.42 3.72
N ARG A 39 2.04 -5.49 5.04
CA ARG A 39 2.07 -4.38 5.98
C ARG A 39 3.32 -4.47 6.86
N CYS A 40 4.42 -3.87 6.40
CA CYS A 40 5.65 -3.85 7.19
C CYS A 40 5.61 -2.70 8.20
N GLN A 41 5.75 -3.00 9.49
CA GLN A 41 5.81 -1.97 10.53
C GLN A 41 7.26 -1.54 10.79
N ALA A 42 7.51 -0.22 10.74
CA ALA A 42 8.80 0.36 11.11
C ALA A 42 9.16 0.01 12.57
N LYS A 43 10.46 -0.12 12.89
CA LYS A 43 10.89 -0.50 14.25
C LYS A 43 10.47 0.50 15.32
N ASP A 44 10.44 1.79 14.97
CA ASP A 44 9.97 2.86 15.85
C ASP A 44 8.44 2.85 16.05
N GLY A 45 7.72 2.05 15.27
CA GLY A 45 6.27 1.95 15.26
C GLY A 45 5.55 3.19 14.75
N ALA A 46 6.27 4.17 14.19
CA ALA A 46 5.71 5.43 13.71
C ALA A 46 5.09 5.31 12.31
N LYS A 47 5.53 4.32 11.53
CA LYS A 47 5.10 4.11 10.15
C LYS A 47 4.68 2.67 9.87
N THR A 48 3.72 2.52 8.98
CA THR A 48 3.33 1.24 8.38
C THR A 48 3.47 1.36 6.87
N TYR A 49 4.37 0.57 6.28
CA TYR A 49 4.57 0.46 4.84
C TYR A 49 3.53 -0.48 4.26
N ASN A 50 2.91 -0.10 3.15
CA ASN A 50 1.88 -0.90 2.50
C ASN A 50 2.34 -1.29 1.09
N ILE A 51 2.62 -2.59 0.93
CA ILE A 51 3.26 -3.13 -0.26
C ILE A 51 2.26 -4.04 -0.96
N GLY A 52 1.90 -3.69 -2.18
CA GLY A 52 1.18 -4.58 -3.07
C GLY A 52 2.12 -5.68 -3.54
N VAL A 53 1.63 -6.93 -3.56
CA VAL A 53 2.37 -8.06 -4.08
C VAL A 53 1.56 -8.72 -5.17
N TYR A 54 2.20 -8.95 -6.31
CA TYR A 54 1.58 -9.66 -7.43
C TYR A 54 2.51 -10.74 -7.97
N ILE A 55 2.01 -11.97 -8.04
CA ILE A 55 2.76 -13.10 -8.58
C ILE A 55 2.30 -13.34 -10.01
N ARG A 56 3.22 -13.23 -10.96
CA ARG A 56 2.96 -13.50 -12.38
C ARG A 56 4.03 -14.39 -12.99
N LEU A 57 3.78 -14.83 -14.22
CA LEU A 57 4.81 -15.53 -14.98
C LEU A 57 5.78 -14.55 -15.63
N GLY A 58 7.04 -14.95 -15.67
CA GLY A 58 8.11 -14.24 -16.35
C GLY A 58 7.97 -14.34 -17.87
N ARG A 59 8.66 -13.45 -18.58
CA ARG A 59 8.69 -13.43 -20.04
C ARG A 59 9.43 -14.68 -20.58
N GLY A 60 8.96 -15.22 -21.70
CA GLY A 60 9.61 -16.34 -22.39
C GLY A 60 8.62 -17.38 -22.90
N LYS A 61 9.03 -18.19 -23.89
CA LYS A 61 8.18 -19.16 -24.61
C LYS A 61 7.49 -20.17 -23.68
N TYR A 62 8.13 -20.52 -22.57
CA TYR A 62 7.64 -21.57 -21.66
C TYR A 62 7.19 -21.05 -20.29
N GLN A 63 7.30 -19.75 -20.02
CA GLN A 63 6.81 -19.12 -18.79
C GLN A 63 7.16 -19.89 -17.49
N ARG A 64 8.38 -20.44 -17.39
CA ARG A 64 8.79 -21.31 -16.28
C ARG A 64 9.24 -20.57 -15.02
N THR A 65 9.36 -19.24 -15.11
CA THR A 65 9.81 -18.39 -14.01
C THR A 65 8.60 -17.71 -13.39
N LYS A 66 8.43 -17.85 -12.07
CA LYS A 66 7.52 -16.99 -11.31
C LYS A 66 8.23 -15.67 -11.02
N VAL A 67 7.56 -14.56 -11.26
CA VAL A 67 8.02 -13.20 -10.96
C VAL A 67 7.11 -12.66 -9.86
N VAL A 68 7.73 -12.25 -8.77
CA VAL A 68 7.05 -11.54 -7.68
C VAL A 68 7.28 -10.06 -7.92
N GLU A 69 6.20 -9.34 -8.14
CA GLU A 69 6.20 -7.90 -8.34
C GLU A 69 5.76 -7.23 -7.05
N LEU A 70 6.58 -6.32 -6.55
CA LEU A 70 6.30 -5.49 -5.38
C LEU A 70 5.92 -4.09 -5.87
N THR A 71 4.78 -3.59 -5.41
CA THR A 71 4.22 -2.29 -5.80
C THR A 71 3.87 -1.49 -4.55
N TYR A 72 3.65 -0.20 -4.69
CA TYR A 72 2.91 0.55 -3.68
C TYR A 72 1.46 0.09 -3.68
N LEU A 73 0.90 -0.18 -2.51
CA LEU A 73 -0.51 -0.58 -2.40
C LEU A 73 -1.46 0.58 -2.71
N TYR A 74 -1.03 1.80 -2.37
CA TYR A 74 -1.84 3.00 -2.48
C TYR A 74 -1.16 4.05 -3.36
N GLU A 75 -1.98 4.66 -4.22
CA GLU A 75 -1.63 5.82 -5.02
C GLU A 75 -2.77 6.83 -4.91
N VAL A 76 -2.43 8.11 -4.96
CA VAL A 76 -3.39 9.19 -5.04
C VAL A 76 -3.25 9.86 -6.38
N VAL A 77 -4.38 10.07 -7.05
CA VAL A 77 -4.46 10.76 -8.33
C VAL A 77 -5.33 11.99 -8.12
N ASN A 78 -4.85 13.14 -8.57
CA ASN A 78 -5.66 14.35 -8.61
C ASN A 78 -6.33 14.46 -9.97
N GLU A 79 -7.63 14.18 -10.04
CA GLU A 79 -8.43 14.35 -11.26
C GLU A 79 -9.12 15.73 -11.34
N LEU A 80 -8.91 16.61 -10.36
CA LEU A 80 -9.41 17.98 -10.41
C LEU A 80 -8.56 18.83 -11.36
N ASP A 81 -9.16 19.92 -11.81
CA ASP A 81 -8.51 20.98 -12.60
C ASP A 81 -7.70 21.97 -11.75
N GLN A 82 -7.63 21.74 -10.43
CA GLN A 82 -6.85 22.54 -9.49
C GLN A 82 -5.97 21.68 -8.57
N ALA A 83 -4.98 22.31 -7.95
CA ALA A 83 -4.10 21.63 -7.02
C ALA A 83 -4.82 21.20 -5.73
N VAL A 84 -4.50 20.01 -5.23
CA VAL A 84 -5.05 19.46 -3.99
C VAL A 84 -3.94 19.14 -3.01
N SER A 85 -4.11 19.58 -1.76
CA SER A 85 -3.31 19.10 -0.64
C SER A 85 -4.03 17.91 0.01
N VAL A 86 -3.28 16.85 0.27
CA VAL A 86 -3.78 15.62 0.89
C VAL A 86 -3.08 15.41 2.22
N ARG A 87 -3.83 15.03 3.24
CA ARG A 87 -3.28 14.65 4.55
C ARG A 87 -3.98 13.43 5.12
N GLN A 88 -3.35 12.83 6.11
CA GLN A 88 -3.99 11.83 6.96
C GLN A 88 -4.73 12.54 8.11
N GLN A 89 -5.99 12.16 8.38
CA GLN A 89 -6.89 12.87 9.29
C GLN A 89 -6.29 13.14 10.69
N ASP A 90 -5.58 12.17 11.25
CA ASP A 90 -5.15 12.17 12.65
C ASP A 90 -3.65 12.46 12.81
N VAL A 91 -3.03 13.03 11.78
CA VAL A 91 -1.61 13.41 11.77
C VAL A 91 -1.56 14.92 11.58
N PRO A 92 -1.74 15.70 12.67
CA PRO A 92 -2.12 17.11 12.59
C PRO A 92 -1.13 18.05 11.88
N ASP A 93 0.12 17.63 11.62
CA ASP A 93 1.18 18.52 11.15
C ASP A 93 1.78 18.19 9.78
N ALA A 94 1.25 17.21 9.02
CA ALA A 94 1.85 16.82 7.75
C ALA A 94 0.83 16.77 6.60
N VAL A 95 0.90 17.76 5.71
CA VAL A 95 0.48 17.56 4.32
C VAL A 95 1.34 16.42 3.79
N LEU A 96 0.70 15.30 3.44
CA LEU A 96 1.37 14.14 2.88
C LEU A 96 1.94 14.49 1.51
N VAL A 97 1.12 15.16 0.69
CA VAL A 97 1.47 15.61 -0.66
C VAL A 97 0.55 16.73 -1.10
N THR A 98 1.06 17.62 -1.94
CA THR A 98 0.25 18.51 -2.78
C THR A 98 0.38 18.04 -4.23
N LEU A 99 -0.74 17.75 -4.87
CA LEU A 99 -0.81 17.22 -6.23
C LEU A 99 -1.35 18.28 -7.18
N GLN A 100 -0.66 18.48 -8.29
CA GLN A 100 -1.16 19.25 -9.42
C GLN A 100 -2.25 18.48 -10.17
N PRO A 101 -3.06 19.16 -11.01
CA PRO A 101 -4.03 18.50 -11.89
C PRO A 101 -3.40 17.37 -12.71
N GLY A 102 -4.02 16.19 -12.68
CA GLY A 102 -3.55 14.97 -13.35
C GLY A 102 -2.34 14.29 -12.70
N GLU A 103 -1.79 14.84 -11.61
CA GLU A 103 -0.64 14.26 -10.93
C GLU A 103 -1.02 12.99 -10.17
N ARG A 104 -0.11 12.01 -10.20
CA ARG A 104 -0.22 10.74 -9.48
C ARG A 104 0.97 10.59 -8.55
N GLN A 105 0.70 10.34 -7.28
CA GLN A 105 1.71 10.10 -6.27
C GLN A 105 1.46 8.77 -5.56
N ALA A 106 2.49 7.92 -5.52
CA ALA A 106 2.49 6.74 -4.68
C ALA A 106 2.65 7.12 -3.21
N LEU A 107 1.91 6.43 -2.33
CA LEU A 107 1.99 6.59 -0.89
C LEU A 107 2.62 5.34 -0.26
N PRO A 108 3.94 5.36 0.01
CA PRO A 108 4.68 4.16 0.42
C PRO A 108 4.34 3.71 1.84
N HIS A 109 3.95 4.64 2.70
CA HIS A 109 3.66 4.37 4.11
C HIS A 109 2.60 5.32 4.67
N TRP A 110 2.01 4.88 5.77
CA TRP A 110 1.09 5.67 6.58
C TRP A 110 1.70 5.93 7.94
N HIS A 111 1.38 7.10 8.50
CA HIS A 111 1.77 7.39 9.87
C HIS A 111 0.81 6.70 10.83
N ARG A 112 1.35 6.12 11.90
CA ARG A 112 0.50 5.45 12.90
C ARG A 112 -0.20 6.48 13.77
N ARG A 113 -1.49 6.25 14.05
CA ARG A 113 -2.24 7.01 15.05
C ARG A 113 -1.62 6.79 16.44
N LYS A 114 -1.10 7.84 17.07
CA LYS A 114 -0.71 7.77 18.49
C LYS A 114 -1.98 7.85 19.36
N GLY A 115 -2.15 6.88 20.27
CA GLY A 115 -3.11 6.98 21.37
C GLY A 115 -4.58 6.64 21.10
N THR A 116 -4.95 6.13 19.91
CA THR A 116 -6.38 5.91 19.59
C THR A 116 -6.89 4.49 19.88
N GLY A 117 -6.06 3.55 20.33
CA GLY A 117 -6.48 2.14 20.53
C GLY A 117 -6.96 1.45 19.24
N VAL A 118 -6.82 2.13 18.10
CA VAL A 118 -7.19 1.62 16.78
C VAL A 118 -6.12 0.61 16.37
N SER A 119 -6.57 -0.61 16.08
CA SER A 119 -5.71 -1.68 15.60
C SER A 119 -4.95 -1.22 14.35
N ALA A 120 -3.73 -1.72 14.13
CA ALA A 120 -2.96 -1.47 12.91
C ALA A 120 -3.64 -2.04 11.63
N GLU A 121 -4.85 -2.57 11.79
CA GLU A 121 -5.65 -3.22 10.76
C GLU A 121 -6.51 -2.24 9.96
N ASP A 122 -6.84 -1.06 10.51
CA ASP A 122 -7.66 -0.06 9.82
C ASP A 122 -6.84 0.71 8.78
N ASP A 123 -7.32 0.74 7.54
CA ASP A 123 -6.77 1.59 6.49
C ASP A 123 -6.87 3.07 6.91
N PRO A 124 -5.89 3.90 6.53
CA PRO A 124 -5.84 5.29 6.94
C PRO A 124 -7.00 6.07 6.32
N LYS A 125 -7.41 7.11 7.04
CA LYS A 125 -8.41 8.05 6.54
C LYS A 125 -7.74 9.29 5.99
N LEU A 126 -8.03 9.59 4.73
CA LEU A 126 -7.48 10.74 4.04
C LEU A 126 -8.46 11.91 4.09
N GLN A 127 -7.90 13.11 4.11
CA GLN A 127 -8.62 14.35 3.90
C GLN A 127 -7.93 15.14 2.81
N LEU A 128 -8.71 15.88 2.04
CA LEU A 128 -8.21 16.77 1.00
C LEU A 128 -8.62 18.21 1.28
N LYS A 129 -7.83 19.12 0.73
CA LYS A 129 -8.06 20.56 0.72
C LYS A 129 -7.67 21.09 -0.66
N THR A 130 -8.56 21.79 -1.33
CA THR A 130 -8.30 22.47 -2.61
C THR A 130 -7.67 23.84 -2.36
N ALA A 131 -7.10 24.46 -3.40
CA ALA A 131 -6.48 25.77 -3.28
C ALA A 131 -7.48 26.88 -2.91
N ASP A 132 -8.75 26.72 -3.29
CA ASP A 132 -9.85 27.67 -3.09
C ASP A 132 -10.64 27.47 -1.79
N ASN A 133 -10.39 26.38 -1.05
CA ASN A 133 -11.15 26.03 0.15
C ASN A 133 -10.23 25.90 1.35
N ASP A 134 -10.44 26.69 2.40
CA ASP A 134 -9.59 26.61 3.58
C ASP A 134 -9.88 25.43 4.51
N ARG A 135 -10.97 24.70 4.27
CA ARG A 135 -11.43 23.59 5.10
C ARG A 135 -11.02 22.25 4.52
N TRP A 136 -10.58 21.36 5.40
CA TRP A 136 -10.37 19.96 5.07
C TRP A 136 -11.71 19.25 4.86
N SER A 137 -11.75 18.36 3.87
CA SER A 137 -12.89 17.49 3.60
C SER A 137 -13.20 16.58 4.80
N ARG A 138 -14.38 15.94 4.77
CA ARG A 138 -14.60 14.77 5.61
C ARG A 138 -13.59 13.67 5.26
N PRO A 139 -13.21 12.82 6.23
CA PRO A 139 -12.36 11.69 5.95
C PRO A 139 -13.01 10.73 4.95
N PHE A 140 -12.24 10.25 3.99
CA PHE A 140 -12.63 9.18 3.08
C PHE A 140 -11.74 7.96 3.29
N ASP A 141 -12.34 6.78 3.11
CA ASP A 141 -11.67 5.49 3.22
C ASP A 141 -10.90 5.19 1.93
N VAL A 142 -9.78 4.48 2.04
CA VAL A 142 -8.94 4.12 0.89
C VAL A 142 -9.25 2.67 0.50
N GLY A 143 -10.11 2.48 -0.50
CA GLY A 143 -10.43 1.14 -1.01
C GLY A 143 -9.34 0.60 -1.94
N CYS A 144 -9.06 -0.72 -1.86
CA CYS A 144 -8.19 -1.40 -2.81
C CYS A 144 -8.64 -1.11 -4.26
N SER A 145 -7.75 -0.52 -5.06
CA SER A 145 -7.96 -0.21 -6.50
C SER A 145 -9.02 0.86 -6.79
N GLN A 146 -9.18 1.88 -5.95
CA GLN A 146 -10.11 2.98 -6.25
C GLN A 146 -9.36 4.21 -6.78
N TYR A 147 -9.67 4.56 -8.03
CA TYR A 147 -9.38 5.88 -8.59
C TYR A 147 -10.11 6.91 -7.72
N LEU A 148 -9.36 7.85 -7.17
CA LEU A 148 -9.90 8.93 -6.36
C LEU A 148 -10.46 10.01 -7.27
N VAL A 149 -11.72 9.86 -7.67
CA VAL A 149 -12.46 10.90 -8.38
C VAL A 149 -12.96 11.90 -7.35
N CYS A 150 -12.31 13.06 -7.27
CA CYS A 150 -12.85 14.18 -6.52
C CYS A 150 -13.96 14.80 -7.38
N ASP A 151 -15.22 14.59 -7.02
CA ASP A 151 -16.33 15.31 -7.65
C ASP A 151 -16.66 16.52 -6.79
N SER A 152 -16.79 17.69 -7.38
CA SER A 152 -17.15 18.91 -6.66
C SER A 152 -18.61 18.80 -6.25
N ALA A 153 -18.84 18.45 -4.99
CA ALA A 153 -20.16 18.62 -4.40
C ALA A 153 -20.47 20.13 -4.33
N ALA A 154 -21.34 20.56 -5.26
CA ALA A 154 -21.97 21.88 -5.30
C ALA A 154 -22.68 22.23 -3.98
#